data_AF-A0A1G7FYR4-F1
#
_entry.id   AF-A0A1G7FYR4-F1
#
_cell.length_a   1.000
_cell.length_b   1.000
_cell.length_c   1.000
_cell.angle_alpha   90.00
_cell.angle_beta   90.00
_cell.angle_gamma   90.00
#
_symmetry.space_group_name_H-M   'P 1'
#
loop_
_entity.id
_entity.type
_entity.pdbx_description
1 polymer ?
#
loop_
_entity_poly.entity_id
_entity_poly.type
_entity_poly.pdbx_seq_one_letter_code
_entity_poly.pdbx_strand_id
1 'polypeptide(L)'
;MTMDLSLLHNLMGGDQKLVDRFVNIFKTQVPAQVAALPQLCEAQDWKGLSTALHSLKTQFNYVGMIAFAEQMRSLEEQVDDGKTSDIALKISTFTQEFQQSWQP
;
A
#
# COMPACT_ATOMS: atom_id res chain seq x y z
N MET A 1 8.41 -1.03 -12.06
CA MET A 1 7.29 -1.85 -11.54
C MET A 1 6.10 -1.65 -12.47
N THR A 2 5.37 -2.71 -12.82
CA THR A 2 4.29 -2.64 -13.81
C THR A 2 2.95 -2.90 -13.11
N MET A 3 1.94 -2.06 -13.35
CA MET A 3 0.58 -2.30 -12.86
C MET A 3 -0.13 -3.29 -13.77
N ASP A 4 -0.79 -4.29 -13.18
CA ASP A 4 -1.74 -5.14 -13.89
C ASP A 4 -3.16 -4.71 -13.53
N LEU A 5 -3.85 -4.12 -14.50
CA LEU A 5 -5.20 -3.57 -14.31
C LEU A 5 -6.29 -4.58 -14.67
N SER A 6 -5.96 -5.83 -14.99
CA SER A 6 -6.93 -6.84 -15.41
C SER A 6 -8.00 -7.07 -14.35
N LEU A 7 -7.61 -7.14 -13.07
CA LEU A 7 -8.54 -7.26 -11.96
C LEU A 7 -9.46 -6.03 -11.86
N LEU A 8 -8.88 -4.83 -11.91
CA LEU A 8 -9.63 -3.58 -11.83
C LEU A 8 -10.61 -3.43 -13.00
N HIS A 9 -10.18 -3.77 -14.22
CA HIS A 9 -11.02 -3.76 -15.41
C HIS A 9 -12.21 -4.71 -15.29
N ASN A 10 -11.99 -5.91 -14.77
CA ASN A 10 -13.06 -6.88 -14.52
C ASN A 10 -14.04 -6.39 -13.45
N LEU A 11 -13.55 -5.79 -12.36
CA LEU A 11 -14.40 -5.23 -11.29
C LEU A 11 -15.27 -4.07 -11.77
N MET A 12 -14.77 -3.28 -12.72
CA MET A 12 -15.50 -2.14 -13.31
C MET A 12 -16.37 -2.55 -14.51
N GLY A 13 -16.59 -3.84 -14.74
CA GLY A 13 -17.44 -4.33 -15.84
C GLY A 13 -16.92 -3.96 -17.23
N GLY A 14 -15.62 -3.75 -17.37
CA GLY A 14 -14.97 -3.31 -18.61
C GLY A 14 -15.10 -1.81 -18.92
N ASP A 15 -15.56 -0.99 -17.98
CA ASP A 15 -15.60 0.46 -18.17
C ASP A 15 -14.20 1.08 -17.99
N GLN A 16 -13.50 1.29 -19.10
CA GLN A 16 -12.16 1.89 -19.11
C GLN A 16 -12.12 3.28 -18.45
N LYS A 17 -13.19 4.10 -18.53
CA LYS A 17 -13.19 5.44 -17.91
C LYS A 17 -13.19 5.36 -16.39
N LEU A 18 -13.88 4.36 -15.83
CA LEU A 18 -13.86 4.11 -14.39
C LEU A 18 -12.50 3.56 -13.94
N VAL A 19 -11.89 2.66 -14.73
CA VAL A 19 -10.52 2.17 -14.50
C VAL A 19 -9.53 3.33 -14.45
N ASP A 20 -9.54 4.21 -15.46
CA ASP A 20 -8.62 5.35 -15.53
C ASP A 20 -8.81 6.32 -14.35
N ARG A 21 -10.07 6.59 -13.96
CA ARG A 21 -10.38 7.40 -12.79
C ARG A 21 -9.84 6.78 -11.52
N PHE A 22 -10.03 5.48 -11.33
CA PHE A 22 -9.55 4.76 -10.15
C PHE A 22 -8.02 4.76 -10.09
N VAL A 23 -7.34 4.51 -11.22
CA VAL A 23 -5.88 4.57 -11.31
C VAL A 23 -5.36 5.97 -10.98
N ASN A 24 -6.03 7.04 -11.44
CA ASN A 24 -5.62 8.41 -11.10
C ASN A 24 -5.76 8.71 -9.60
N ILE A 25 -6.84 8.23 -8.97
CA ILE A 25 -7.03 8.35 -7.52
C ILE A 25 -5.93 7.58 -6.79
N PHE A 26 -5.70 6.32 -7.19
CA PHE A 26 -4.66 5.46 -6.64
C PHE A 26 -3.29 6.12 -6.73
N LYS A 27 -2.93 6.68 -7.90
CA LYS A 27 -1.65 7.36 -8.13
C LYS A 27 -1.43 8.57 -7.22
N THR A 28 -2.51 9.20 -6.75
CA THR A 28 -2.45 10.37 -5.87
C THR A 28 -2.46 9.97 -4.40
N GLN A 29 -3.30 9.01 -4.02
CA GLN A 29 -3.53 8.66 -2.62
C GLN A 29 -2.46 7.74 -2.05
N VAL A 30 -2.00 6.75 -2.81
CA VAL A 30 -1.03 5.75 -2.32
C VAL A 30 0.29 6.39 -1.88
N PRO A 31 0.93 7.30 -2.65
CA PRO A 31 2.15 7.93 -2.19
C PRO A 31 1.99 8.71 -0.89
N ALA A 32 0.84 9.38 -0.71
CA ALA A 32 0.54 10.12 0.51
C ALA A 32 0.34 9.17 1.71
N GLN A 33 -0.33 8.04 1.51
CA GLN A 33 -0.51 7.02 2.54
C GLN A 33 0.82 6.36 2.92
N VAL A 34 1.66 6.00 1.94
CA VAL A 34 2.99 5.41 2.18
C VAL A 34 3.90 6.39 2.93
N ALA A 35 3.83 7.69 2.62
CA ALA A 35 4.60 8.72 3.31
C ALA A 35 4.18 8.95 4.77
N ALA A 36 2.94 8.57 5.14
CA ALA A 36 2.44 8.69 6.50
C ALA A 36 2.85 7.53 7.42
N LEU A 37 3.23 6.36 6.86
CA LEU A 37 3.56 5.17 7.64
C LEU A 37 4.67 5.39 8.69
N PRO A 38 5.79 6.09 8.39
CA PRO A 38 6.83 6.34 9.38
C PRO A 38 6.31 7.14 10.59
N GLN A 39 5.41 8.12 10.35
CA GLN A 39 4.83 8.95 11.42
C GLN A 39 3.93 8.12 12.36
N LEU A 40 3.19 7.15 11.82
CA LEU A 40 2.39 6.23 12.63
C LEU A 40 3.27 5.35 13.52
N CYS A 41 4.43 4.91 13.02
CA CYS A 41 5.43 4.19 13.81
C CYS A 41 6.03 5.07 14.92
N GLU A 42 6.42 6.30 14.61
CA GLU A 42 6.99 7.26 15.57
C GLU A 42 6.00 7.61 16.68
N ALA A 43 4.73 7.76 16.34
CA ALA A 43 3.64 8.00 17.29
C ALA A 43 3.21 6.74 18.06
N GLN A 44 3.78 5.57 17.75
CA GLN A 44 3.35 4.26 18.27
C GLN A 44 1.85 3.99 18.06
N ASP A 45 1.25 4.57 17.02
CA ASP A 45 -0.14 4.35 16.66
C ASP A 45 -0.26 3.04 15.86
N TRP A 46 -0.12 1.91 16.56
CA TRP A 46 -0.15 0.58 15.96
C TRP A 46 -1.50 0.26 15.31
N LYS A 47 -2.60 0.78 15.88
CA LYS A 47 -3.93 0.61 15.29
C LYS A 47 -4.07 1.39 13.99
N GLY A 48 -3.60 2.64 13.97
CA GLY A 48 -3.54 3.45 12.76
C GLY A 48 -2.65 2.82 11.70
N LEU A 49 -1.48 2.30 12.11
CA LEU A 49 -0.55 1.61 11.23
C LEU A 49 -1.17 0.36 10.60
N SER A 50 -1.77 -0.53 11.40
CA SER A 50 -2.47 -1.73 10.89
C SER A 50 -3.57 -1.36 9.89
N THR A 51 -4.38 -0.33 10.21
CA THR A 51 -5.42 0.17 9.30
C THR A 51 -4.85 0.70 7.98
N ALA A 52 -3.75 1.44 8.03
CA ALA A 52 -3.08 1.97 6.86
C ALA A 52 -2.50 0.85 5.98
N LEU A 53 -1.84 -0.14 6.59
CA LEU A 53 -1.29 -1.31 5.92
C LEU A 53 -2.39 -2.15 5.24
N HIS A 54 -3.51 -2.38 5.92
CA HIS A 54 -4.66 -3.08 5.37
C HIS A 54 -5.21 -2.40 4.10
N SER A 55 -5.35 -1.07 4.16
CA SER A 55 -5.85 -0.26 3.05
C SER A 55 -4.89 -0.32 1.86
N LEU A 56 -3.59 -0.12 2.11
CA LEU A 56 -2.55 -0.20 1.09
C LEU A 56 -2.48 -1.59 0.44
N LYS A 57 -2.56 -2.66 1.23
CA LYS A 57 -2.63 -4.04 0.73
C LYS A 57 -3.76 -4.21 -0.29
N THR A 58 -4.95 -3.75 0.06
CA THR A 58 -6.13 -3.85 -0.81
C THR A 58 -5.95 -3.04 -2.09
N GLN A 59 -5.44 -1.81 -1.97
CA GLN A 59 -5.17 -0.95 -3.12
C GLN A 59 -4.12 -1.55 -4.06
N PHE A 60 -3.01 -2.09 -3.53
CA PHE A 60 -1.98 -2.75 -4.33
C PHE A 60 -2.50 -3.99 -5.05
N ASN A 61 -3.36 -4.78 -4.41
CA ASN A 61 -4.01 -5.92 -5.06
C ASN A 61 -4.86 -5.49 -6.27
N TYR A 62 -5.62 -4.40 -6.17
CA TYR A 62 -6.45 -3.94 -7.29
C TYR A 62 -5.68 -3.59 -8.55
N VAL A 63 -4.44 -3.11 -8.41
CA VAL A 63 -3.58 -2.73 -9.54
C VAL A 63 -2.47 -3.76 -9.81
N GLY A 64 -2.59 -4.96 -9.27
CA GLY A 64 -1.67 -6.07 -9.53
C GLY A 64 -0.26 -5.89 -8.97
N MET A 65 -0.07 -4.99 -7.99
CA MET A 65 1.21 -4.76 -7.31
C MET A 65 1.42 -5.79 -6.19
N ILE A 66 1.37 -7.08 -6.54
CA ILE A 66 1.30 -8.20 -5.59
C ILE A 66 2.48 -8.22 -4.61
N ALA A 67 3.69 -7.90 -5.07
CA ALA A 67 4.86 -7.85 -4.20
C ALA A 67 4.68 -6.84 -3.05
N PHE A 68 4.15 -5.64 -3.33
CA PHE A 68 3.87 -4.66 -2.29
C PHE A 68 2.66 -5.05 -1.44
N ALA A 69 1.64 -5.68 -2.02
CA ALA A 69 0.50 -6.18 -1.26
C ALA A 69 0.93 -7.22 -0.21
N GLU A 70 1.83 -8.15 -0.56
CA GLU A 70 2.38 -9.14 0.36
C GLU A 70 3.29 -8.50 1.43
N GLN A 71 4.08 -7.49 1.07
CA GLN A 71 4.83 -6.71 2.07
C GLN A 71 3.88 -6.04 3.08
N MET A 72 2.81 -5.39 2.61
CA MET A 72 1.82 -4.74 3.50
C MET A 72 1.16 -5.75 4.41
N ARG A 73 0.77 -6.91 3.87
CA ARG A 73 0.20 -8.02 4.65
C ARG A 73 1.16 -8.49 5.74
N SER A 74 2.43 -8.72 5.41
CA SER A 74 3.42 -9.20 6.37
C SER A 74 3.66 -8.19 7.49
N LEU A 75 3.63 -6.89 7.18
CA LEU A 75 3.75 -5.82 8.17
C LEU A 75 2.50 -5.72 9.05
N GLU A 76 1.32 -5.83 8.46
CA GLU A 76 0.02 -5.81 9.16
C GLU A 76 -0.05 -6.96 10.18
N GLU A 77 0.27 -8.18 9.74
CA GLU A 77 0.30 -9.37 10.62
C GLU A 77 1.29 -9.19 11.79
N GLN A 78 2.47 -8.59 11.55
CA GLN A 78 3.43 -8.31 12.62
C GLN A 78 2.93 -7.28 13.63
N VAL A 79 2.27 -6.22 13.15
CA VAL A 79 1.70 -5.17 14.00
C VAL A 79 0.57 -5.75 14.85
N ASP A 80 -0.32 -6.54 14.24
CA ASP A 80 -1.46 -7.18 14.91
C ASP A 80 -1.00 -8.22 15.94
N ASP A 81 0.09 -8.94 15.66
CA ASP A 81 0.75 -9.86 16.61
C ASP A 81 1.53 -9.15 17.74
N GLY A 82 1.64 -7.82 17.69
CA GLY A 82 2.43 -7.02 18.66
C GLY A 82 3.95 -7.15 18.49
N LYS A 83 4.43 -7.67 17.35
CA LYS A 83 5.86 -7.81 17.01
C LYS A 83 6.39 -6.51 16.41
N THR A 84 6.48 -5.46 17.23
CA THR A 84 6.78 -4.10 16.77
C THR A 84 8.26 -3.69 16.89
N SER A 85 9.14 -4.57 17.38
CA SER A 85 10.55 -4.25 17.67
C SER A 85 11.35 -3.77 16.46
N ASP A 86 11.04 -4.27 15.26
CA ASP A 86 11.74 -3.98 14.01
C ASP A 86 10.81 -3.36 12.95
N ILE A 87 9.56 -3.04 13.31
CA ILE A 87 8.56 -2.53 12.37
C ILE A 87 8.97 -1.19 11.78
N ALA A 88 9.56 -0.29 12.58
CA ALA A 88 10.00 1.02 12.12
C ALA A 88 11.09 0.94 11.03
N LEU A 89 12.03 -0.01 11.18
CA LEU A 89 13.07 -0.26 10.18
C LEU A 89 12.45 -0.81 8.89
N LYS A 90 11.55 -1.80 9.01
CA LYS A 90 10.89 -2.40 7.85
C LYS A 90 10.01 -1.40 7.08
N ILE A 91 9.27 -0.56 7.79
CA ILE A 91 8.49 0.53 7.20
C ILE A 91 9.40 1.52 6.48
N SER A 92 10.52 1.92 7.09
CA SER A 92 11.49 2.82 6.45
C SER A 92 12.07 2.23 5.16
N THR A 93 12.45 0.94 5.20
CA THR A 93 12.95 0.21 4.02
C THR A 93 11.88 0.15 2.92
N PHE A 94 10.64 -0.21 3.27
CA PHE A 94 9.53 -0.24 2.32
C PHE A 94 9.27 1.13 1.71
N THR A 95 9.21 2.20 2.51
CA THR A 95 8.98 3.56 2.01
C THR A 95 10.08 3.98 1.03
N GLN A 96 11.34 3.61 1.27
CA GLN A 96 12.44 3.87 0.34
C GLN A 96 12.31 3.06 -0.96
N GLU A 97 12.03 1.76 -0.87
CA GLU A 97 11.80 0.89 -2.03
C GLU A 97 10.65 1.41 -2.90
N PHE A 98 9.55 1.80 -2.24
CA PHE A 98 8.39 2.38 -2.89
C PHE A 98 8.77 3.67 -3.63
N GLN A 99 9.47 4.60 -2.98
CA GLN A 99 9.89 5.86 -3.62
C GLN A 99 10.81 5.65 -4.82
N GLN A 100 11.70 4.66 -4.78
CA GLN A 100 12.58 4.34 -5.91
C GLN A 100 11.84 3.67 -7.07
N SER A 101 10.82 2.87 -6.75
CA SER A 101 10.07 2.07 -7.73
C SER A 101 8.87 2.83 -8.32
N TRP A 102 8.36 3.82 -7.59
CA TRP A 102 7.20 4.61 -7.96
C TRP A 102 7.58 5.68 -8.99
N GLN A 103 7.10 5.52 -10.22
CA GLN A 103 7.21 6.53 -11.27
C GLN A 103 5.80 7.08 -11.55
N PRO A 104 5.55 8.38 -11.36
CA PRO A 104 4.25 9.00 -11.62
C PRO A 104 3.82 8.88 -13.09
#